data_AF-A0A2H3BZ43-F1
#
_entry.id   AF-A0A2H3BZ43-F1
#
_cell.length_a   1.000
_cell.length_b   1.000
_cell.length_c   1.000
_cell.angle_alpha   90.00
_cell.angle_beta   90.00
_cell.angle_gamma   90.00
#
_symmetry.space_group_name_H-M   'P 1'
#
loop_
_entity.id
_entity.type
_entity.pdbx_description
1 polymer ?
#
loop_
_entity_poly.entity_id
_entity_poly.type
_entity_poly.pdbx_seq_one_letter_code
_entity_poly.pdbx_strand_id
1 'polypeptide(L)'
;MTINSEGSWLALFTAGEPERHLRLYDIRNRQNRASKHIFLDQPEASRPDLEVNCASFSPDDRFLAVSRNDDKVHLYDLRMLEKGVVEEFKHQENKCKVMPGKDSFGIVYSEWVTLKSNGRMGLITGGEDGTVRMWDPTVSSDDGTVLVEMNSDIAYFSIGDRLKGEYDLVVGDAQGMISVFDTHGSHFEKIETICDLSA
;
A
#
# COMPACT_ATOMS: atom_id res chain seq x y z
N MET A 1 1.11 1.58 -12.13
CA MET A 1 1.80 2.85 -12.46
C MET A 1 1.33 3.93 -11.49
N THR A 2 2.12 4.97 -11.25
CA THR A 2 1.70 6.09 -10.39
C THR A 2 2.40 7.39 -10.81
N ILE A 3 1.82 8.53 -10.49
CA ILE A 3 2.33 9.88 -10.81
C ILE A 3 2.55 10.61 -9.49
N ASN A 4 3.63 11.40 -9.41
CA ASN A 4 3.93 12.16 -8.21
C ASN A 4 2.97 13.35 -8.00
N SER A 5 3.02 13.96 -6.82
CA SER A 5 2.10 15.01 -6.42
C SER A 5 2.18 16.25 -7.32
N GLU A 6 3.39 16.58 -7.81
CA GLU A 6 3.59 17.67 -8.76
C GLU A 6 3.18 17.36 -10.22
N GLY A 7 2.89 16.10 -10.56
CA GLY A 7 2.61 15.69 -11.94
C GLY A 7 3.82 15.74 -12.88
N SER A 8 5.03 15.78 -12.34
CA SER A 8 6.29 15.88 -13.08
C SER A 8 6.94 14.52 -13.37
N TRP A 9 6.65 13.50 -12.57
CA TRP A 9 7.26 12.17 -12.64
C TRP A 9 6.21 11.07 -12.77
N LEU A 10 6.44 10.14 -13.70
CA LEU A 10 5.68 8.90 -13.84
C LEU A 10 6.55 7.72 -13.42
N ALA A 11 6.07 6.94 -12.45
CA ALA A 11 6.60 5.62 -12.12
C ALA A 11 5.82 4.53 -12.85
N LEU A 12 6.50 3.82 -13.73
CA LEU A 12 5.98 2.69 -14.48
C LEU A 12 6.64 1.40 -14.00
N PHE A 13 5.80 0.45 -13.62
CA PHE A 13 6.19 -0.89 -13.22
C PHE A 13 5.85 -1.83 -14.36
N THR A 14 6.81 -2.66 -14.77
CA THR A 14 6.60 -3.68 -15.80
C THR A 14 7.18 -4.99 -15.33
N ALA A 15 6.41 -6.06 -15.45
CA ALA A 15 6.91 -7.42 -15.30
C ALA A 15 7.19 -8.01 -16.70
N GLY A 16 8.39 -8.55 -16.89
CA GLY A 16 8.71 -9.46 -17.98
C GLY A 16 9.46 -10.64 -17.39
N GLU A 17 9.36 -11.84 -17.96
CA GLU A 17 10.20 -12.93 -17.48
C GLU A 17 11.67 -12.67 -17.90
N PRO A 18 12.66 -12.66 -16.98
CA PRO A 18 12.60 -12.96 -15.53
C PRO A 18 12.65 -11.73 -14.60
N GLU A 19 12.57 -10.50 -15.14
CA GLU A 19 12.87 -9.26 -14.44
C GLU A 19 11.65 -8.34 -14.27
N ARG A 20 11.51 -7.79 -13.06
CA ARG A 20 10.58 -6.69 -12.79
C ARG A 20 11.34 -5.39 -12.75
N HIS A 21 10.80 -4.40 -13.45
CA HIS A 21 11.46 -3.11 -13.59
C HIS A 21 10.57 -1.99 -13.05
N LEU A 22 11.20 -1.07 -12.34
CA LEU A 22 10.68 0.27 -12.11
C LEU A 22 11.41 1.23 -13.06
N ARG A 23 10.63 1.93 -13.90
CA ARG A 23 11.11 3.01 -14.75
C ARG A 23 10.47 4.32 -14.32
N LEU A 24 11.30 5.34 -14.08
CA LEU A 24 10.85 6.70 -13.84
C LEU A 24 11.01 7.54 -15.09
N TYR A 25 9.97 8.27 -15.46
CA TYR A 25 9.95 9.18 -16.61
C TYR A 25 9.68 10.62 -16.12
N ASP A 26 10.53 11.57 -16.54
CA ASP A 26 10.18 12.99 -16.43
C ASP A 26 9.17 13.34 -17.53
N ILE A 27 7.92 13.56 -17.11
CA ILE A 27 6.78 13.82 -17.99
C ILE A 27 6.99 15.13 -18.77
N ARG A 28 7.69 16.10 -18.18
CA ARG A 28 7.89 17.44 -18.75
C ARG A 28 8.89 17.40 -19.91
N ASN A 29 9.87 16.51 -19.82
CA ASN A 29 10.89 16.36 -20.86
C ASN A 29 10.31 15.73 -22.15
N ARG A 30 9.13 15.07 -22.07
CA ARG A 30 8.43 14.41 -23.20
C ARG A 30 9.32 13.50 -24.06
N GLN A 31 10.41 13.00 -23.48
CA GLN A 31 11.26 12.02 -24.13
C GLN A 31 10.69 10.62 -23.84
N ASN A 32 10.64 9.76 -24.86
CA ASN A 32 10.23 8.36 -24.71
C ASN A 32 11.35 7.50 -24.09
N ARG A 33 12.05 8.02 -23.09
CA ARG A 33 13.15 7.34 -22.39
C ARG A 33 13.01 7.53 -20.89
N ALA A 34 13.17 6.43 -20.15
CA ALA A 34 13.22 6.47 -18.70
C ALA A 34 14.42 7.29 -18.23
N SER A 35 14.17 8.24 -17.33
CA SER A 35 15.19 9.03 -16.66
C SER A 35 15.96 8.21 -15.62
N LYS A 36 15.26 7.31 -14.92
CA LYS A 36 15.87 6.30 -14.04
C LYS A 36 15.23 4.93 -14.30
N HIS A 37 16.02 3.88 -14.13
CA HIS A 37 15.57 2.49 -14.28
C HIS A 37 16.28 1.65 -13.23
N ILE A 38 15.51 0.93 -12.44
CA ILE A 38 16.02 -0.07 -11.50
C ILE A 38 15.29 -1.40 -11.70
N PHE A 39 15.95 -2.47 -11.28
CA PHE A 39 15.30 -3.76 -11.08
C PHE A 39 14.70 -3.77 -9.68
N LEU A 40 13.47 -4.26 -9.56
CA LEU A 40 12.91 -4.58 -8.26
C LEU A 40 13.60 -5.84 -7.74
N ASP A 41 13.72 -5.96 -6.41
CA ASP A 41 14.44 -7.08 -5.80
C ASP A 41 13.86 -8.44 -6.23
N GLN A 42 14.75 -9.43 -6.25
CA GLN A 42 14.43 -10.76 -6.77
C GLN A 42 13.42 -11.50 -5.89
N PRO A 43 12.58 -12.36 -6.48
CA PRO A 43 11.63 -13.19 -5.74
C PRO A 43 12.30 -14.02 -4.65
N GLU A 44 11.65 -14.07 -3.48
CA GLU A 44 11.85 -15.23 -2.61
C GLU A 44 11.33 -16.47 -3.36
N ALA A 45 11.99 -17.62 -3.17
CA ALA A 45 11.67 -18.86 -3.87
C ALA A 45 10.21 -19.33 -3.66
N SER A 46 9.54 -18.82 -2.62
CA SER A 46 8.15 -19.08 -2.26
C SER A 46 7.12 -18.31 -3.10
N ARG A 47 7.47 -17.15 -3.68
CA ARG A 47 6.56 -16.31 -4.51
C ARG A 47 7.29 -15.75 -5.73
N PRO A 48 7.42 -16.54 -6.83
CA PRO A 48 8.15 -16.11 -8.04
C PRO A 48 7.48 -14.91 -8.75
N ASP A 49 6.17 -14.74 -8.53
CA ASP A 49 5.32 -13.87 -9.34
C ASP A 49 5.21 -12.43 -8.84
N LEU A 50 5.70 -12.11 -7.62
CA LEU A 50 6.19 -10.81 -7.12
C LEU A 50 5.56 -9.53 -7.75
N GLU A 51 4.25 -9.52 -7.91
CA GLU A 51 3.52 -8.48 -8.62
C GLU A 51 3.46 -7.20 -7.79
N VAL A 52 3.42 -6.06 -8.49
CA VAL A 52 3.18 -4.75 -7.86
C VAL A 52 1.70 -4.44 -7.99
N ASN A 53 0.97 -4.52 -6.88
CA ASN A 53 -0.46 -4.22 -6.85
C ASN A 53 -0.73 -2.72 -6.84
N CYS A 54 0.04 -2.00 -6.03
CA CYS A 54 -0.13 -0.57 -5.84
C CYS A 54 1.22 0.12 -5.68
N ALA A 55 1.30 1.37 -6.09
CA ALA A 55 2.45 2.22 -5.81
C ALA A 55 1.99 3.65 -5.60
N SER A 56 2.62 4.35 -4.66
CA SER A 56 2.23 5.71 -4.30
C SER A 56 3.45 6.56 -3.95
N PHE A 57 3.52 7.74 -4.57
CA PHE A 57 4.49 8.76 -4.19
C PHE A 57 4.09 9.39 -2.87
N SER A 58 5.06 9.64 -2.01
CA SER A 58 4.84 10.44 -0.82
C SER A 58 4.41 11.86 -1.22
N PRO A 59 3.50 12.52 -0.48
CA PRO A 59 3.11 13.92 -0.72
C PRO A 59 4.24 14.95 -0.86
N ASP A 60 5.43 14.66 -0.33
CA ASP A 60 6.63 15.51 -0.47
C ASP A 60 7.53 15.10 -1.65
N ASP A 61 7.10 14.12 -2.46
CA ASP A 61 7.76 13.56 -3.64
C ASP A 61 9.18 13.02 -3.37
N ARG A 62 9.47 12.61 -2.13
CA ARG A 62 10.77 12.04 -1.74
C ARG A 62 10.81 10.52 -1.72
N PHE A 63 9.69 9.89 -1.38
CA PHE A 63 9.59 8.45 -1.25
C PHE A 63 8.60 7.88 -2.26
N LEU A 64 8.84 6.63 -2.63
CA LEU A 64 7.93 5.81 -3.41
C LEU A 64 7.66 4.53 -2.62
N ALA A 65 6.42 4.33 -2.21
CA ALA A 65 5.95 3.09 -1.63
C ALA A 65 5.47 2.15 -2.75
N VAL A 66 5.88 0.89 -2.70
CA VAL A 66 5.56 -0.15 -3.69
C VAL A 66 4.99 -1.36 -2.96
N SER A 67 3.68 -1.52 -3.05
CA SER A 67 2.92 -2.60 -2.40
C SER A 67 2.86 -3.82 -3.30
N ARG A 68 3.27 -4.97 -2.75
CA ARG A 68 3.54 -6.18 -3.52
C ARG A 68 2.66 -7.34 -3.07
N ASN A 69 2.55 -8.34 -3.94
CA ASN A 69 1.78 -9.54 -3.67
C ASN A 69 2.48 -10.54 -2.75
N ASP A 70 3.60 -10.20 -2.10
CA ASP A 70 4.33 -11.01 -1.11
C ASP A 70 4.20 -10.45 0.31
N ASP A 71 3.11 -9.73 0.58
CA ASP A 71 2.81 -9.08 1.87
C ASP A 71 3.81 -8.01 2.32
N LYS A 72 4.60 -7.50 1.37
CA LYS A 72 5.60 -6.47 1.63
C LYS A 72 5.28 -5.17 0.91
N VAL A 73 5.62 -4.07 1.56
CA VAL A 73 5.79 -2.76 0.91
C VAL A 73 7.27 -2.43 0.89
N HIS A 74 7.79 -2.20 -0.30
CA HIS A 74 9.13 -1.63 -0.47
C HIS A 74 9.05 -0.12 -0.52
N LEU A 75 9.81 0.53 0.35
CA LEU A 75 9.99 1.97 0.34
C LEU A 75 11.29 2.31 -0.38
N TYR A 76 11.23 3.23 -1.34
CA TYR A 76 12.40 3.74 -2.06
C TYR A 76 12.58 5.24 -1.81
N ASP A 77 13.80 5.69 -1.55
CA ASP A 77 14.14 7.13 -1.60
C ASP A 77 14.46 7.51 -3.05
N LEU A 78 13.66 8.39 -3.64
CA LEU A 78 13.77 8.78 -5.05
C LEU A 78 15.07 9.53 -5.37
N ARG A 79 15.71 10.14 -4.37
CA ARG A 79 17.01 10.80 -4.52
C ARG A 79 18.14 9.78 -4.59
N MET A 80 17.95 8.62 -3.97
CA MET A 80 18.92 7.54 -3.88
C MET A 80 18.38 6.22 -4.43
N LEU A 81 17.56 6.27 -5.49
CA LEU A 81 16.85 5.11 -6.03
C LEU A 81 17.75 3.92 -6.36
N GLU A 82 18.99 4.19 -6.79
CA GLU A 82 20.00 3.17 -7.11
C GLU A 82 20.50 2.39 -5.89
N LYS A 83 20.27 2.88 -4.67
CA LYS A 83 20.60 2.15 -3.43
C LYS A 83 19.61 1.04 -3.11
N GLY A 84 18.50 0.95 -3.85
CA GLY A 84 17.45 -0.05 -3.60
C GLY A 84 16.49 0.34 -2.49
N VAL A 85 15.91 -0.67 -1.86
CA VAL A 85 14.90 -0.53 -0.81
C VAL A 85 15.54 0.12 0.42
N VAL A 86 14.94 1.21 0.91
CA VAL A 86 15.41 1.89 2.14
C VAL A 86 14.73 1.35 3.39
N GLU A 87 13.50 0.85 3.26
CA GLU A 87 12.74 0.21 4.35
C GLU A 87 11.75 -0.80 3.73
N GLU A 88 11.51 -1.90 4.44
CA GLU A 88 10.51 -2.92 4.08
C GLU A 88 9.44 -2.97 5.17
N PHE A 89 8.18 -2.76 4.82
CA PHE A 89 7.04 -2.96 5.73
C PHE A 89 6.36 -4.27 5.43
N LYS A 90 5.97 -5.01 6.45
CA LYS A 90 5.50 -6.39 6.28
C LYS A 90 4.24 -6.68 7.07
N HIS A 91 3.21 -7.14 6.38
CA HIS A 91 2.03 -7.71 7.05
C HIS A 91 2.40 -9.05 7.72
N GLN A 92 1.59 -9.51 8.68
CA GLN A 92 1.99 -10.65 9.51
C GLN A 92 2.05 -11.95 8.71
N GLU A 93 3.25 -12.56 8.67
CA GLU A 93 3.45 -13.88 8.09
C GLU A 93 2.54 -14.91 8.76
N ASN A 94 1.93 -15.77 7.94
CA ASN A 94 1.08 -16.89 8.35
C ASN A 94 -0.27 -16.52 8.98
N LYS A 95 -0.74 -15.27 8.81
CA LYS A 95 -2.12 -14.86 9.15
C LYS A 95 -3.01 -14.62 7.94
N CYS A 96 -2.62 -15.13 6.78
CA CYS A 96 -3.41 -15.06 5.55
C CYS A 96 -4.86 -15.49 5.82
N LYS A 97 -5.81 -14.55 5.62
CA LYS A 97 -7.25 -14.80 5.76
C LYS A 97 -7.92 -15.13 4.43
N VAL A 98 -7.12 -15.24 3.37
CA VAL A 98 -7.58 -15.72 2.06
C VAL A 98 -8.16 -17.11 2.22
N MET A 99 -9.27 -17.36 1.53
CA MET A 99 -9.91 -18.67 1.59
C MET A 99 -8.96 -19.78 1.10
N PRO A 100 -8.91 -20.94 1.77
CA PRO A 100 -8.06 -22.05 1.35
C PRO A 100 -8.27 -22.42 -0.13
N GLY A 101 -7.17 -22.51 -0.88
CA GLY A 101 -7.19 -22.85 -2.31
C GLY A 101 -7.48 -21.68 -3.25
N LYS A 102 -7.50 -20.43 -2.75
CA LYS A 102 -7.48 -19.21 -3.56
C LYS A 102 -6.08 -18.61 -3.60
N ASP A 103 -5.81 -17.87 -4.66
CA ASP A 103 -4.57 -17.08 -4.79
C ASP A 103 -4.58 -15.95 -3.77
N SER A 104 -3.41 -15.69 -3.17
CA SER A 104 -3.25 -14.59 -2.25
C SER A 104 -2.61 -13.40 -2.98
N PHE A 105 -3.15 -12.22 -2.72
CA PHE A 105 -2.79 -11.01 -3.45
C PHE A 105 -1.86 -10.10 -2.66
N GLY A 106 -1.44 -10.46 -1.44
CA GLY A 106 -0.57 -9.66 -0.59
C GLY A 106 -1.17 -8.32 -0.20
N ILE A 107 -0.38 -7.25 -0.30
CA ILE A 107 -0.84 -5.88 -0.02
C ILE A 107 -1.49 -5.31 -1.27
N VAL A 108 -2.80 -5.16 -1.24
CA VAL A 108 -3.62 -4.74 -2.40
C VAL A 108 -3.63 -3.23 -2.61
N TYR A 109 -3.52 -2.45 -1.53
CA TYR A 109 -3.63 -1.00 -1.58
C TYR A 109 -2.77 -0.32 -0.52
N SER A 110 -2.29 0.89 -0.85
CA SER A 110 -1.51 1.72 0.07
C SER A 110 -1.73 3.21 -0.21
N GLU A 111 -1.86 3.99 0.85
CA GLU A 111 -2.12 5.44 0.78
C GLU A 111 -1.25 6.20 1.79
N TRP A 112 -0.72 7.35 1.36
CA TRP A 112 0.04 8.24 2.23
C TRP A 112 -0.89 9.18 3.00
N VAL A 113 -0.64 9.35 4.29
CA VAL A 113 -1.39 10.25 5.16
C VAL A 113 -0.47 11.18 5.95
N THR A 114 -1.01 12.31 6.39
CA THR A 114 -0.33 13.17 7.37
C THR A 114 -0.84 12.83 8.77
N LEU A 115 0.06 12.39 9.65
CA LEU A 115 -0.23 12.02 11.03
C LEU A 115 -0.60 13.26 11.84
N LYS A 116 -1.82 13.29 12.36
CA LYS A 116 -2.33 14.42 13.18
C LYS A 116 -1.52 14.65 14.46
N SER A 117 -0.86 13.61 14.99
CA SER A 117 -0.13 13.67 16.27
C SER A 117 1.15 14.51 16.23
N ASN A 118 1.82 14.56 15.08
CA ASN A 118 3.15 15.19 14.95
C ASN A 118 3.39 15.86 13.58
N GLY A 119 2.42 15.83 12.67
CA GLY A 119 2.54 16.38 11.30
C GLY A 119 3.48 15.58 10.40
N ARG A 120 3.97 14.41 10.85
CA ARG A 120 4.80 13.52 10.03
C ARG A 120 3.95 12.75 9.04
N MET A 121 4.60 12.14 8.07
CA MET A 121 3.94 11.32 7.08
C MET A 121 3.81 9.90 7.62
N GLY A 122 2.66 9.28 7.38
CA GLY A 122 2.43 7.86 7.60
C GLY A 122 2.02 7.21 6.29
N LEU A 123 2.20 5.90 6.22
CA LEU A 123 1.70 5.07 5.13
C LEU A 123 0.64 4.13 5.71
N ILE A 124 -0.52 4.04 5.08
CA ILE A 124 -1.55 3.07 5.43
C ILE A 124 -1.61 2.00 4.35
N THR A 125 -1.72 0.74 4.75
CA THR A 125 -1.71 -0.43 3.85
C THR A 125 -2.82 -1.41 4.24
N GLY A 126 -3.38 -2.10 3.24
CA GLY A 126 -4.35 -3.18 3.43
C GLY A 126 -3.81 -4.47 2.84
N GLY A 127 -3.79 -5.55 3.61
CA GLY A 127 -3.14 -6.80 3.23
C GLY A 127 -4.00 -8.05 3.39
N GLU A 128 -3.42 -9.18 2.99
CA GLU A 128 -4.10 -10.48 2.99
C GLU A 128 -4.28 -11.08 4.39
N ASP A 129 -3.58 -10.53 5.40
CA ASP A 129 -3.79 -10.83 6.81
C ASP A 129 -5.10 -10.24 7.38
N GLY A 130 -5.88 -9.57 6.53
CA GLY A 130 -7.16 -8.95 6.88
C GLY A 130 -7.00 -7.72 7.75
N THR A 131 -5.81 -7.12 7.80
CA THR A 131 -5.58 -5.89 8.57
C THR A 131 -5.39 -4.69 7.68
N VAL A 132 -5.83 -3.54 8.17
CA VAL A 132 -5.36 -2.22 7.71
C VAL A 132 -4.33 -1.74 8.71
N ARG A 133 -3.11 -1.46 8.26
CA ARG A 133 -1.98 -1.06 9.10
C ARG A 133 -1.49 0.33 8.77
N MET A 134 -0.95 1.01 9.77
CA MET A 134 -0.26 2.29 9.64
C MET A 134 1.21 2.13 9.97
N TRP A 135 2.05 2.72 9.13
CA TRP A 135 3.51 2.72 9.24
C TRP A 135 4.00 4.16 9.35
N ASP A 136 4.99 4.39 10.22
CA ASP A 136 5.76 5.64 10.22
C ASP A 136 7.11 5.33 9.55
N PRO A 137 7.38 5.80 8.32
CA PRO A 137 8.60 5.48 7.57
C PRO A 137 9.87 6.06 8.18
N THR A 138 9.75 6.86 9.24
CA THR A 138 10.88 7.44 9.95
C THR A 138 11.17 6.73 11.27
N VAL A 139 10.37 5.73 11.63
CA VAL A 139 10.57 4.85 12.77
C VAL A 139 10.63 3.43 12.23
N SER A 140 11.79 2.79 12.31
CA SER A 140 11.88 1.38 11.94
C SER A 140 11.06 0.56 12.93
N SER A 141 10.01 -0.09 12.42
CA SER A 141 9.08 -0.90 13.20
C SER A 141 8.60 -2.05 12.33
N ASP A 142 8.88 -3.26 12.79
CA ASP A 142 8.60 -4.48 12.03
C ASP A 142 7.10 -4.81 11.96
N ASP A 143 6.30 -4.33 12.91
CA ASP A 143 4.90 -4.75 13.06
C ASP A 143 3.86 -3.71 12.65
N GLY A 144 4.23 -2.43 12.48
CA GLY A 144 3.26 -1.37 12.20
C GLY A 144 2.15 -1.27 13.25
N THR A 145 1.26 -0.28 13.12
CA THR A 145 0.09 -0.17 13.99
C THR A 145 -1.15 -0.70 13.27
N VAL A 146 -1.77 -1.75 13.79
CA VAL A 146 -3.06 -2.24 13.26
C VAL A 146 -4.14 -1.22 13.57
N LEU A 147 -4.76 -0.66 12.54
CA LEU A 147 -5.89 0.27 12.66
C LEU A 147 -7.20 -0.49 12.82
N VAL A 148 -7.42 -1.49 11.96
CA VAL A 148 -8.58 -2.39 12.00
C VAL A 148 -8.21 -3.80 11.54
N GLU A 149 -9.00 -4.78 11.98
CA GLU A 149 -8.91 -6.18 11.57
C GLU A 149 -10.29 -6.66 11.06
N MET A 150 -10.29 -7.25 9.87
CA MET A 150 -11.44 -7.80 9.16
C MET A 150 -11.41 -9.33 9.21
N ASN A 151 -12.53 -9.97 8.83
CA ASN A 151 -12.64 -11.43 8.85
C ASN A 151 -12.13 -12.11 7.57
N SER A 152 -11.91 -11.34 6.50
CA SER A 152 -11.22 -11.76 5.27
C SER A 152 -10.07 -10.80 4.98
N ASP A 153 -9.25 -11.17 4.00
CA ASP A 153 -8.27 -10.30 3.35
C ASP A 153 -8.89 -8.98 2.88
N ILE A 154 -8.12 -7.90 3.03
CA ILE A 154 -8.55 -6.58 2.61
C ILE A 154 -8.56 -6.54 1.08
N ALA A 155 -9.67 -6.12 0.49
CA ALA A 155 -9.79 -5.89 -0.95
C ALA A 155 -9.50 -4.43 -1.31
N TYR A 156 -9.98 -3.49 -0.47
CA TYR A 156 -9.72 -2.05 -0.63
C TYR A 156 -10.02 -1.31 0.67
N PHE A 157 -9.44 -0.13 0.86
CA PHE A 157 -9.85 0.79 1.91
C PHE A 157 -9.81 2.23 1.40
N SER A 158 -10.61 3.09 2.01
CA SER A 158 -10.67 4.53 1.73
C SER A 158 -10.63 5.30 3.04
N ILE A 159 -9.79 6.31 3.11
CA ILE A 159 -9.65 7.19 4.27
C ILE A 159 -10.42 8.48 3.97
N GLY A 160 -11.30 8.89 4.88
CA GLY A 160 -12.12 10.09 4.68
C GLY A 160 -11.58 11.33 5.40
N ASP A 161 -12.03 12.49 4.93
CA ASP A 161 -11.81 13.78 5.56
C ASP A 161 -12.99 14.15 6.48
N ARG A 162 -12.78 13.97 7.78
CA ARG A 162 -13.75 14.41 8.80
C ARG A 162 -14.13 15.88 8.73
N LEU A 163 -13.25 16.77 8.23
CA LEU A 163 -13.59 18.18 8.08
C LEU A 163 -14.65 18.41 7.00
N LYS A 164 -14.85 17.44 6.10
CA LYS A 164 -15.89 17.41 5.08
C LYS A 164 -17.11 16.57 5.49
N GLY A 165 -17.12 16.02 6.70
CA GLY A 165 -18.18 15.15 7.18
C GLY A 165 -18.13 13.73 6.61
N GLU A 166 -16.97 13.29 6.11
CA GLU A 166 -16.75 11.92 5.66
C GLU A 166 -16.42 10.99 6.84
N TYR A 167 -16.72 9.69 6.70
CA TYR A 167 -16.30 8.67 7.66
C TYR A 167 -14.78 8.53 7.66
N ASP A 168 -14.17 8.26 8.82
CA ASP A 168 -12.70 8.20 8.89
C ASP A 168 -12.11 7.08 8.04
N LEU A 169 -12.74 5.91 8.04
CA LEU A 169 -12.24 4.75 7.30
C LEU A 169 -13.39 3.86 6.82
N VAL A 170 -13.36 3.51 5.54
CA VAL A 170 -14.23 2.48 4.95
C VAL A 170 -13.35 1.36 4.42
N VAL A 171 -13.68 0.12 4.76
CA VAL A 171 -12.89 -1.07 4.38
C VAL A 171 -13.79 -2.09 3.70
N GLY A 172 -13.41 -2.51 2.49
CA GLY A 172 -14.00 -3.64 1.80
C GLY A 172 -13.09 -4.86 1.90
N ASP A 173 -13.66 -6.02 2.22
CA ASP A 173 -12.93 -7.28 2.24
C ASP A 173 -13.31 -8.19 1.06
N ALA A 174 -12.53 -9.26 0.83
CA ALA A 174 -12.74 -10.14 -0.32
C ALA A 174 -14.01 -11.02 -0.25
N GLN A 175 -14.73 -11.00 0.87
CA GLN A 175 -16.06 -11.63 0.99
C GLN A 175 -17.18 -10.70 0.55
N GLY A 176 -16.86 -9.48 0.11
CA GLY A 176 -17.85 -8.47 -0.30
C GLY A 176 -18.46 -7.71 0.88
N MET A 177 -17.86 -7.82 2.07
CA MET A 177 -18.30 -7.06 3.23
C MET A 177 -17.66 -5.67 3.21
N ILE A 178 -18.47 -4.63 3.38
CA ILE A 178 -18.02 -3.25 3.57
C ILE A 178 -18.23 -2.90 5.04
N SER A 179 -17.17 -2.52 5.75
CA SER A 179 -17.25 -2.03 7.13
C SER A 179 -16.86 -0.55 7.18
N VAL A 180 -17.66 0.23 7.90
CA VAL A 180 -17.46 1.67 8.11
C VAL A 180 -16.99 1.90 9.54
N PHE A 181 -15.97 2.74 9.70
CA PHE A 181 -15.33 3.00 10.98
C PHE A 181 -15.19 4.51 11.26
N ASP A 182 -15.29 4.84 12.54
CA ASP A 182 -14.97 6.16 13.09
C ASP A 182 -13.85 6.06 14.11
N THR A 183 -12.96 7.06 14.15
CA THR A 183 -11.92 7.16 15.16
C THR A 183 -12.47 7.79 16.44
N HIS A 184 -12.41 7.05 17.54
CA HIS A 184 -12.68 7.55 18.89
C HIS A 184 -11.38 7.52 19.70
N GLY A 185 -10.75 8.69 19.86
CA GLY A 185 -9.43 8.79 20.48
C GLY A 185 -8.34 8.19 19.59
N SER A 186 -7.69 7.12 20.06
CA SER A 186 -6.63 6.39 19.34
C SER A 186 -7.10 5.11 18.65
N HIS A 187 -8.39 4.79 18.71
CA HIS A 187 -8.94 3.53 18.20
C HIS A 187 -10.01 3.78 17.15
N PHE A 188 -10.07 2.90 16.16
CA PHE A 188 -11.18 2.82 15.20
C PHE A 188 -12.27 1.94 15.78
N GLU A 189 -13.49 2.45 15.80
CA GLU A 189 -14.69 1.70 16.17
C GLU A 189 -15.52 1.43 14.91
N LYS A 190 -15.97 0.19 14.74
CA LYS A 190 -16.84 -0.19 13.64
C LYS A 190 -18.25 0.33 13.92
N ILE A 191 -18.75 1.18 13.03
CA ILE A 191 -20.08 1.79 13.15
C ILE A 191 -21.12 0.91 12.46
N GLU A 192 -20.80 0.43 11.26
CA GLU A 192 -21.74 -0.31 10.42
C GLU A 192 -21.00 -1.34 9.58
N THR A 193 -21.70 -2.43 9.28
CA THR A 193 -21.32 -3.42 8.28
C THR A 193 -22.42 -3.49 7.22
N ILE A 194 -22.04 -3.24 5.98
CA ILE A 194 -22.89 -3.37 4.81
C ILE A 194 -22.48 -4.66 4.10
N CYS A 195 -23.40 -5.60 3.99
CA CYS A 195 -23.26 -6.79 3.17
C CYS A 195 -24.48 -6.89 2.25
N ASP A 196 -24.27 -7.24 0.98
CA ASP A 196 -25.39 -7.59 0.13
C ASP A 196 -25.85 -9.00 0.51
N LEU A 197 -26.99 -9.09 1.20
CA LEU A 197 -27.62 -10.37 1.55
C LEU A 197 -28.46 -10.93 0.39
N SER A 198 -28.45 -10.31 -0.79
CA SER A 198 -29.18 -10.80 -1.96
C SER A 198 -28.31 -11.69 -2.85
N ALA A 199 -28.38 -12.99 -2.59
CA ALA A 199 -28.01 -14.06 -3.52
C ALA A 199 -29.25 -14.90 -3.85
#